data_AF-A0A2M6GEK6-F1
#
_entry.id   AF-A0A2M6GEK6-F1
#
_cell.length_a   1.000
_cell.length_b   1.000
_cell.length_c   1.000
_cell.angle_alpha   90.00
_cell.angle_beta   90.00
_cell.angle_gamma   90.00
#
_symmetry.space_group_name_H-M   'P 1'
#
loop_
_entity.id
_entity.type
_entity.pdbx_description
1 polymer ?
#
loop_
_entity_poly.entity_id
_entity_poly.type
_entity_poly.pdbx_seq_one_letter_code
_entity_poly.pdbx_strand_id
1 'polypeptide(L)' 'ELSIIQKSGSWFSYNGDKLGQGRDAVKTILLDNEGLMDEIEGKIRAMIKGEPEKIAAAMQED' A
#
# COMPACT_ATOMS: atom_id res chain seq x y z
N GLU A 1 9.75 5.64 8.31
CA GLU A 1 9.05 5.56 7.02
C GLU A 1 8.43 4.18 6.92
N LEU A 2 7.12 4.06 6.68
CA LEU A 2 6.46 2.75 6.62
C LEU A 2 6.62 2.07 5.25
N SER A 3 7.37 2.65 4.29
CA SER A 3 7.75 2.13 2.95
C SER A 3 6.77 1.24 2.15
N ILE A 4 5.49 1.19 2.50
CA ILE A 4 4.44 0.39 1.86
C ILE A 4 4.08 1.02 0.51
N ILE A 5 3.86 2.33 0.50
CA ILE A 5 3.68 3.11 -0.73
C ILE A 5 5.00 3.83 -1.01
N GLN A 6 5.56 3.58 -2.18
CA GLN A 6 6.75 4.26 -2.68
C GLN A 6 6.36 5.54 -3.41
N LYS A 7 7.22 6.55 -3.31
CA LYS A 7 7.02 7.85 -3.96
C LYS A 7 8.24 8.18 -4.82
N SER A 8 8.02 8.44 -6.10
CA SER A 8 9.05 8.88 -7.04
C SER A 8 8.60 10.19 -7.69
N GLY A 9 9.14 11.31 -7.19
CA GLY A 9 8.68 12.65 -7.58
C GLY A 9 7.23 12.89 -7.18
N SER A 10 6.36 13.19 -8.14
CA SER A 10 4.92 13.36 -7.92
C SER A 10 4.14 12.04 -8.01
N TRP A 11 4.77 10.94 -8.41
CA TRP A 11 4.15 9.64 -8.60
C TRP A 11 4.24 8.76 -7.35
N PHE A 12 3.20 7.96 -7.14
CA PHE A 12 3.12 6.95 -6.10
C PHE A 12 2.97 5.57 -6.72
N SER A 13 3.61 4.59 -6.10
CA SER A 13 3.57 3.17 -6.48
C SER A 13 3.40 2.28 -5.26
N TYR A 14 2.79 1.13 -5.47
CA TYR A 14 2.58 0.10 -4.46
C TYR A 14 2.95 -1.25 -5.06
N ASN A 15 3.80 -2.01 -4.38
CA ASN A 15 4.30 -3.31 -4.84
C ASN A 15 4.90 -3.31 -6.28
N GLY A 16 5.46 -2.17 -6.72
CA GLY A 16 5.96 -2.00 -8.08
C GLY A 16 4.94 -1.48 -9.09
N ASP A 17 3.64 -1.56 -8.78
CA ASP A 17 2.57 -1.02 -9.62
C ASP A 17 2.35 0.47 -9.37
N LYS A 18 2.02 1.20 -10.44
CA LYS A 18 1.68 2.62 -10.33
C LYS A 18 0.29 2.78 -9.73
N LEU A 19 0.23 3.48 -8.60
CA LEU A 19 -1.03 3.98 -8.06
C LEU A 19 -1.42 5.23 -8.86
N GLY A 20 -0.79 6.37 -8.61
CA GLY A 20 -1.19 7.60 -9.27
C GLY A 20 -0.26 8.76 -9.02
N GLN A 21 -0.54 9.88 -9.66
CA GLN A 21 0.19 11.14 -9.45
C GLN A 21 -0.52 12.01 -8.43
N GLY A 22 0.17 12.38 -7.36
CA GLY A 22 -0.41 13.18 -6.28
C GLY A 22 -1.26 12.35 -5.32
N ARG A 23 -1.57 12.93 -4.16
CA ARG A 23 -2.28 12.22 -3.08
C ARG A 23 -3.74 11.97 -3.42
N ASP A 24 -4.36 12.87 -4.16
CA ASP A 24 -5.80 12.78 -4.46
C ASP A 24 -6.09 11.66 -5.46
N ALA A 25 -5.27 11.50 -6.49
CA ALA A 25 -5.38 10.37 -7.42
C ALA A 25 -5.20 9.02 -6.72
N VAL A 26 -4.24 8.92 -5.80
CA VAL A 26 -4.05 7.71 -4.98
C VAL A 26 -5.27 7.43 -4.13
N LYS A 27 -5.84 8.44 -3.45
CA LYS A 27 -7.06 8.25 -2.65
C LYS A 27 -8.22 7.73 -3.50
N THR A 28 -8.44 8.29 -4.68
CA THR A 28 -9.50 7.81 -5.59
C THR A 28 -9.31 6.34 -5.93
N ILE A 29 -8.08 5.93 -6.29
CA ILE A 29 -7.79 4.53 -6.63
C ILE A 29 -8.03 3.59 -5.45
N LEU A 30 -7.66 4.01 -4.25
CA LEU A 30 -7.91 3.20 -3.05
C LEU A 30 -9.40 3.11 -2.74
N LEU A 31 -10.16 4.21 -2.91
CA LEU A 31 -11.61 4.21 -2.69
C LEU A 31 -12.35 3.39 -3.74
N ASP A 32 -11.87 3.40 -4.99
CA ASP A 32 -12.46 2.66 -6.10
C ASP A 32 -12.09 1.16 -6.05
N ASN A 33 -11.03 0.80 -5.31
CA ASN A 33 -10.56 -0.57 -5.18
C ASN A 33 -10.47 -0.97 -3.69
N GLU A 34 -11.61 -1.42 -3.15
CA GLU A 34 -11.74 -1.87 -1.76
C GLU A 34 -10.73 -2.98 -1.41
N GLY A 35 -10.44 -3.90 -2.32
CA GLY A 35 -9.46 -4.97 -2.09
C GLY A 35 -8.03 -4.43 -1.88
N LEU A 36 -7.63 -3.46 -2.71
CA LEU A 36 -6.33 -2.79 -2.57
C LEU A 36 -6.27 -1.94 -1.29
N MET A 37 -7.37 -1.28 -0.94
CA MET A 37 -7.48 -0.52 0.31
C MET A 37 -7.29 -1.43 1.52
N ASP A 38 -8.03 -2.53 1.59
CA ASP A 38 -7.98 -3.48 2.70
C ASP A 38 -6.58 -4.08 2.86
N GLU A 39 -5.93 -4.41 1.73
CA GLU A 39 -4.56 -4.93 1.72
C GLU A 39 -3.57 -3.93 2.30
N ILE A 40 -3.59 -2.68 1.80
CA ILE A 40 -2.70 -1.61 2.25
C ILE A 40 -2.97 -1.27 3.72
N GLU A 41 -4.24 -1.17 4.12
CA GLU A 41 -4.64 -0.93 5.50
C GLU A 41 -4.15 -2.05 6.43
N GLY A 42 -4.30 -3.31 6.02
CA GLY A 42 -3.80 -4.48 6.74
C GLY A 42 -2.29 -4.40 6.96
N LYS A 43 -1.52 -4.08 5.92
CA LYS A 43 -0.06 -3.91 6.01
C LYS A 43 0.34 -2.73 6.91
N ILE A 44 -0.35 -1.59 6.82
CA ILE A 44 -0.11 -0.43 7.69
C ILE A 44 -0.39 -0.79 9.16
N ARG A 45 -1.52 -1.43 9.44
CA ARG A 45 -1.90 -1.86 10.80
C ARG A 45 -0.90 -2.87 11.37
N ALA A 46 -0.48 -3.85 10.57
CA ALA A 46 0.50 -4.84 10.98
C ALA A 46 1.84 -4.19 11.32
N MET A 47 2.30 -3.22 10.53
CA MET A 47 3.55 -2.52 10.81
C MET A 47 3.46 -1.69 12.10
N ILE A 48 2.36 -0.96 12.30
CA ILE A 48 2.15 -0.16 13.52
C ILE A 48 2.08 -1.04 14.77
N LYS A 49 1.48 -2.23 14.66
CA LYS A 49 1.42 -3.22 15.74
C LYS A 49 2.75 -3.95 15.98
N GLY A 50 3.73 -3.81 15.10
CA GLY A 50 4.99 -4.56 15.18
C GLY A 50 4.84 -6.03 14.85
N GLU A 51 3.91 -6.39 13.95
CA GLU A 51 3.67 -7.76 13.47
C GLU A 51 4.19 -7.93 12.02
N PRO A 52 5.52 -7.87 11.79
CA PRO A 52 6.08 -7.93 10.43
C PRO A 52 5.82 -9.28 9.73
N GLU A 53 5.56 -10.33 10.49
CA GLU A 53 5.33 -11.69 9.97
C GLU A 53 4.02 -11.78 9.16
N LYS A 54 3.02 -10.98 9.52
CA LYS A 54 1.77 -10.87 8.72
C LYS A 54 1.97 -10.13 7.41
N ILE A 55 2.96 -9.23 7.34
CA ILE A 55 3.30 -8.51 6.10
C ILE A 55 3.98 -9.48 5.12
N ALA A 56 4.93 -10.29 5.62
CA ALA A 56 5.66 -11.24 4.80
C ALA A 56 4.77 -12.37 4.25
N ALA A 57 3.78 -12.83 5.02
CA ALA A 57 2.81 -13.82 4.57
C ALA A 57 1.91 -13.29 3.43
N ALA A 58 1.47 -12.04 3.52
CA ALA A 58 0.62 -11.41 2.49
C ALA A 58 1.36 -11.02 1.19
N MET A 59 2.68 -11.21 1.11
CA MET A 59 3.50 -10.92 -0.08
C MET A 59 4.02 -12.18 -0.79
N GLN A 60 3.74 -13.38 -0.25
CA GLN A 60 4.28 -14.66 -0.76
C GLN A 60 3.25 -15.51 -1.52
N GLU A 61 2.02 -15.02 -1.75
CA GLU A 61 0.94 -15.81 -2.36
C GLU A 61 0.57 -15.44 -3.81
N ASP A 62 1.41 -14.69 -4.54
CA ASP A 62 1.26 -14.44 -5.99
C ASP A 62 2.35 -15.12 -6.83
#